data_AF-M6WHL8-F1
#
_entry.id   AF-M6WHL8-F1
#
_cell.length_a   1.000
_cell.length_b   1.000
_cell.length_c   1.000
_cell.angle_alpha   90.00
_cell.angle_beta   90.00
_cell.angle_gamma   90.00
#
_symmetry.space_group_name_H-M   'P 1'
#
loop_
_entity.id
_entity.type
_entity.pdbx_description
1 polymer ?
#
loop_
_entity_poly.entity_id
_entity_poly.type
_entity_poly.pdbx_seq_one_letter_code
_entity_poly.pdbx_strand_id
1 'polypeptide(L)'
;MFQIFLEYHWSFCKSDGEYISPTAFKEKILNYFRPFVPSFTRYYRVKSVGDYNFHYIGFIKYDRERNDISEVGFSYRAYREFVHPTALKQIIVLSAVIVTIVFLFPFFFRASLFSPLKDLLSGVEAVNGGNLEVQVPIRTKDEIGFLASSFNNMVFSICNARKELRDYANYLAAKVRFRTEELSEKIEELQNLKIQQDGDYFLTSLLAKPLNYNANKSTRISTQFLLRQKKQFEFKGKQADLGGDICITGNLRLGTSSDYKRYVFAMNGDAMGKSMQGAGGALVIGVIVNSILTRSAADDRILDISPEQWLTEMYEELNSVFKSFDGSMVVSASFFLIEENSGKTYYFNAEHPFTVLYRGERAVFLESSLTLRKIGLESEYAFQVFTTTLREGDVLIVGSDGKDDLNLTPNKDVRSINEDETLFLKIVEAGKGDIEQIEKLICKKGEIIDDLSLLRIEYGVPRLNPEKNCLGTESEGISDWNISYSHARQLYRNGNVKEAIDELMDLYSKTPEDSKVIKLLGLLSFKDKDYVTAVETLGKYLELNSELSEYWYYFSIANKKLGRFSEAISASEKVAIKQPNNINNLVNLSDLYRLQREYVRAKEVAIKVLDLDPQNENAKKFLRK
;
A
#
# COMPACT_ATOMS: atom_id res chain seq x y z
N MET A 1 103.78 -16.35 -62.13
CA MET A 1 104.37 -17.56 -62.77
C MET A 1 105.77 -17.30 -63.33
N PHE A 2 106.01 -16.20 -64.06
CA PHE A 2 107.35 -15.80 -64.54
C PHE A 2 108.37 -15.47 -63.41
N GLN A 3 107.87 -14.98 -62.26
CA GLN A 3 108.69 -14.57 -61.11
C GLN A 3 109.35 -15.74 -60.36
N ILE A 4 108.70 -16.91 -60.32
CA ILE A 4 109.22 -18.12 -59.64
C ILE A 4 110.29 -18.80 -60.50
N PHE A 5 110.14 -18.74 -61.84
CA PHE A 5 111.11 -19.29 -62.79
C PHE A 5 112.47 -18.58 -62.74
N LEU A 6 112.46 -17.27 -62.46
CA LEU A 6 113.68 -16.44 -62.36
C LEU A 6 114.46 -16.65 -61.05
N GLU A 7 113.84 -17.12 -59.97
CA GLU A 7 114.51 -17.31 -58.67
C GLU A 7 115.34 -18.60 -58.59
N TYR A 8 115.06 -19.62 -59.41
CA TYR A 8 115.72 -20.93 -59.30
C TYR A 8 117.01 -21.07 -60.15
N HIS A 9 117.25 -20.20 -61.13
CA HIS A 9 118.31 -20.38 -62.14
C HIS A 9 119.48 -19.38 -62.06
N TRP A 10 119.52 -18.49 -61.06
CA TRP A 10 120.57 -17.48 -60.94
C TRP A 10 121.54 -17.73 -59.78
N SER A 11 122.30 -18.83 -59.85
CA SER A 11 123.46 -18.99 -58.95
C SER A 11 124.76 -18.44 -59.55
N PHE A 12 124.92 -18.33 -60.87
CA PHE A 12 126.13 -17.73 -61.47
C PHE A 12 125.86 -17.14 -62.86
N CYS A 13 125.79 -15.81 -62.98
CA CYS A 13 125.80 -15.14 -64.28
C CYS A 13 126.70 -13.89 -64.24
N LYS A 14 127.66 -13.83 -65.16
CA LYS A 14 128.53 -12.66 -65.43
C LYS A 14 127.88 -11.76 -66.49
N SER A 15 127.96 -10.45 -66.32
CA SER A 15 127.62 -9.45 -67.34
C SER A 15 128.91 -8.71 -67.71
N ASP A 16 129.34 -8.78 -68.97
CA ASP A 16 130.58 -8.13 -69.47
C ASP A 16 131.85 -8.38 -68.64
N GLY A 17 132.05 -9.62 -68.17
CA GLY A 17 133.28 -10.03 -67.48
C GLY A 17 133.38 -9.72 -65.99
N GLU A 18 132.47 -8.91 -65.42
CA GLU A 18 132.40 -8.62 -63.98
C GLU A 18 131.19 -9.25 -63.27
N TYR A 19 131.33 -9.52 -61.98
CA TYR A 19 130.28 -10.11 -61.12
C TYR A 19 129.40 -9.00 -60.52
N ILE A 20 128.09 -9.00 -60.84
CA ILE A 20 127.09 -8.07 -60.29
C ILE A 20 126.25 -8.78 -59.22
N SER A 21 125.88 -8.08 -58.15
CA SER A 21 125.02 -8.66 -57.11
C SER A 21 123.58 -8.91 -57.61
N PRO A 22 122.90 -9.99 -57.15
CA PRO A 22 121.57 -10.36 -57.65
C PRO A 22 120.50 -9.29 -57.47
N THR A 23 120.58 -8.47 -56.41
CA THR A 23 119.63 -7.38 -56.13
C THR A 23 119.74 -6.25 -57.15
N ALA A 24 120.96 -5.83 -57.50
CA ALA A 24 121.17 -4.78 -58.50
C ALA A 24 120.73 -5.23 -59.91
N PHE A 25 120.87 -6.51 -60.22
CA PHE A 25 120.38 -7.08 -61.47
C PHE A 25 118.84 -7.16 -61.51
N LYS A 26 118.21 -7.57 -60.40
CA LYS A 26 116.74 -7.59 -60.23
C LYS A 26 116.13 -6.20 -60.44
N GLU A 27 116.76 -5.16 -59.91
CA GLU A 27 116.30 -3.77 -60.07
C GLU A 27 116.39 -3.30 -61.54
N LYS A 28 117.49 -3.63 -62.24
CA LYS A 28 117.63 -3.35 -63.67
C LYS A 28 116.56 -4.06 -64.52
N ILE A 29 116.26 -5.32 -64.20
CA ILE A 29 115.22 -6.09 -64.93
C ILE A 29 113.81 -5.57 -64.61
N LEU A 30 113.51 -5.23 -63.36
CA LEU A 30 112.20 -4.67 -63.01
C LEU A 30 111.97 -3.29 -63.65
N ASN A 31 113.03 -2.49 -63.83
CA ASN A 31 112.95 -1.27 -64.65
C ASN A 31 112.67 -1.57 -66.12
N TYR A 32 113.13 -2.70 -66.66
CA TYR A 32 112.83 -3.12 -68.03
C TYR A 32 111.34 -3.47 -68.24
N PHE A 33 110.64 -3.95 -67.20
CA PHE A 33 109.22 -4.38 -67.27
C PHE A 33 108.18 -3.35 -66.79
N ARG A 34 108.59 -2.10 -66.54
CA ARG A 34 107.71 -0.99 -66.11
C ARG A 34 106.59 -0.51 -67.08
N PRO A 35 106.41 -0.95 -68.34
CA PRO A 35 105.34 -0.40 -69.21
C PRO A 35 103.90 -0.96 -69.09
N PHE A 36 103.56 -1.90 -68.20
CA PHE A 36 102.21 -2.52 -68.21
C PHE A 36 101.16 -1.82 -67.31
N VAL A 37 100.69 -0.62 -67.70
CA VAL A 37 99.51 0.02 -67.08
C VAL A 37 98.43 0.25 -68.17
N PRO A 38 97.12 0.04 -67.90
CA PRO A 38 96.08 0.11 -68.94
C PRO A 38 96.05 1.47 -69.64
N SER A 39 95.81 1.47 -70.95
CA SER A 39 95.73 2.70 -71.75
C SER A 39 94.71 3.68 -71.17
N PHE A 40 95.04 4.98 -71.16
CA PHE A 40 94.24 6.08 -70.58
C PHE A 40 94.07 6.07 -69.06
N THR A 41 94.81 5.23 -68.33
CA THR A 41 94.85 5.38 -66.86
C THR A 41 95.54 6.69 -66.51
N ARG A 42 95.01 7.38 -65.49
CA ARG A 42 95.52 8.68 -65.03
C ARG A 42 96.70 8.47 -64.09
N TYR A 43 97.87 9.03 -64.41
CA TYR A 43 99.06 8.99 -63.55
C TYR A 43 99.43 10.39 -63.09
N TYR A 44 100.06 10.46 -61.93
CA TYR A 44 100.67 11.70 -61.47
C TYR A 44 102.18 11.63 -61.66
N ARG A 45 102.74 12.64 -62.33
CA ARG A 45 104.17 12.79 -62.58
C ARG A 45 104.66 14.10 -62.01
N VAL A 46 105.89 14.09 -61.50
CA VAL A 46 106.58 15.29 -61.03
C VAL A 46 107.90 15.38 -61.78
N LYS A 47 108.19 16.54 -62.35
CA LYS A 47 109.45 16.83 -63.02
C LYS A 47 110.09 18.06 -62.38
N SER A 48 111.26 17.88 -61.77
CA SER A 48 112.05 18.95 -61.17
C SER A 48 112.99 19.53 -62.22
N VAL A 49 112.90 20.84 -62.49
CA VAL A 49 113.81 21.57 -63.39
C VAL A 49 114.34 22.79 -62.62
N GLY A 50 115.63 22.74 -62.24
CA GLY A 50 116.20 23.69 -61.28
C GLY A 50 115.51 23.56 -59.92
N ASP A 51 115.15 24.69 -59.30
CA ASP A 51 114.43 24.73 -58.02
C ASP A 51 112.90 24.56 -58.14
N TYR A 52 112.36 24.37 -59.35
CA TYR A 52 110.91 24.29 -59.57
C TYR A 52 110.44 22.85 -59.85
N ASN A 53 109.39 22.43 -59.14
CA ASN A 53 108.68 21.17 -59.36
C ASN A 53 107.43 21.39 -60.22
N PHE A 54 107.42 20.81 -61.41
CA PHE A 54 106.25 20.82 -62.29
C PHE A 54 105.47 19.51 -62.13
N HIS A 55 104.18 19.66 -61.86
CA HIS A 55 103.26 18.54 -61.67
C HIS A 55 102.44 18.30 -62.94
N TYR A 56 102.44 17.07 -63.41
CA TYR A 56 101.73 16.65 -64.61
C TYR A 56 100.79 15.50 -64.29
N ILE A 57 99.67 15.49 -65.00
CA ILE A 57 98.81 14.34 -65.12
C ILE A 57 99.15 13.67 -66.46
N GLY A 58 99.77 12.51 -66.37
CA GLY A 58 100.13 11.69 -67.52
C GLY A 58 99.00 10.74 -67.89
N PHE A 59 98.81 10.55 -69.18
CA PHE A 59 98.05 9.45 -69.75
C PHE A 59 98.97 8.68 -70.70
N ILE A 60 99.00 7.37 -70.55
CA ILE A 60 99.82 6.47 -71.35
C ILE A 60 98.88 5.87 -72.37
N LYS A 61 99.26 5.98 -73.64
CA LYS A 61 98.59 5.31 -74.75
C LYS A 61 99.61 4.36 -75.37
N TYR A 62 99.25 3.09 -75.39
CA TYR A 62 99.99 2.08 -76.15
C TYR A 62 99.40 2.00 -77.54
N ASP A 63 100.22 2.25 -78.57
CA ASP A 63 99.85 2.05 -79.96
C ASP A 63 100.37 0.69 -80.44
N ARG A 64 99.43 -0.23 -80.62
CA ARG A 64 99.71 -1.65 -80.88
C ARG A 64 100.24 -1.89 -82.31
N GLU A 65 99.95 -1.01 -83.26
CA GLU A 65 100.38 -1.17 -84.67
C GLU A 65 101.80 -0.64 -84.90
N ARG A 66 102.17 0.44 -84.22
CA ARG A 66 103.53 1.02 -84.30
C ARG A 66 104.49 0.43 -83.25
N ASN A 67 103.96 -0.40 -82.36
CA ASN A 67 104.65 -0.94 -81.19
C ASN A 67 105.37 0.15 -80.37
N ASP A 68 104.68 1.28 -80.19
CA ASP A 68 105.20 2.49 -79.54
C ASP A 68 104.34 2.85 -78.31
N ILE A 69 105.00 3.41 -77.29
CA ILE A 69 104.35 3.84 -76.05
C ILE A 69 104.50 5.35 -75.95
N SER A 70 103.39 6.05 -76.13
CA SER A 70 103.34 7.51 -76.02
C SER A 70 102.76 7.90 -74.66
N GLU A 71 103.51 8.65 -73.86
CA GLU A 71 103.00 9.31 -72.65
C GLU A 71 102.65 10.76 -72.99
N VAL A 72 101.38 11.14 -72.81
CA VAL A 72 100.92 12.52 -72.96
C VAL A 72 100.70 13.10 -71.56
N GLY A 73 101.57 14.05 -71.19
CA GLY A 73 101.48 14.77 -69.92
C GLY A 73 100.76 16.10 -70.08
N PHE A 74 99.67 16.30 -69.35
CA PHE A 74 99.04 17.60 -69.17
C PHE A 74 99.51 18.22 -67.86
N SER A 75 99.78 19.52 -67.81
CA SER A 75 100.03 20.20 -66.53
C SER A 75 98.84 19.98 -65.59
N TYR A 76 99.10 19.63 -64.33
CA TYR A 76 98.05 19.42 -63.33
C TYR A 76 97.13 20.65 -63.22
N ARG A 77 97.71 21.85 -63.32
CA ARG A 77 96.98 23.10 -63.29
C ARG A 77 96.01 23.23 -64.48
N ALA A 78 96.49 22.93 -65.69
CA ALA A 78 95.66 22.97 -66.90
C ALA A 78 94.54 21.92 -66.86
N TYR A 79 94.81 20.71 -66.38
CA TYR A 79 93.79 19.69 -66.21
C TYR A 79 92.74 20.10 -65.16
N ARG A 80 93.19 20.65 -64.02
CA ARG A 80 92.28 21.11 -62.97
C ARG A 80 91.42 22.28 -63.47
N GLU A 81 92.00 23.24 -64.19
CA GLU A 81 91.27 24.33 -64.83
C GLU A 81 90.21 23.80 -65.83
N PHE A 82 90.50 22.72 -66.56
CA PHE A 82 89.54 22.08 -67.46
C PHE A 82 88.39 21.36 -66.73
N VAL A 83 88.67 20.65 -65.64
CA VAL A 83 87.66 19.86 -64.90
C VAL A 83 86.80 20.71 -63.96
N HIS A 84 87.39 21.75 -63.38
CA HIS A 84 86.75 22.64 -62.41
C HIS A 84 85.37 23.20 -62.84
N PRO A 85 85.16 23.73 -64.06
CA PRO A 85 83.86 24.27 -64.47
C PRO A 85 82.74 23.20 -64.49
N THR A 86 83.06 21.95 -64.82
CA THR A 86 82.07 20.85 -64.83
C THR A 86 81.72 20.40 -63.42
N ALA A 87 82.73 20.26 -62.56
CA ALA A 87 82.54 19.87 -61.16
C ALA A 87 81.72 20.94 -60.38
N LEU A 88 82.00 22.23 -60.61
CA LEU A 88 81.23 23.32 -60.01
C LEU A 88 79.75 23.27 -60.39
N LYS A 89 79.42 23.02 -61.67
CA LYS A 89 78.03 22.89 -62.12
C LYS A 89 77.31 21.74 -61.40
N GLN A 90 77.97 20.59 -61.23
CA GLN A 90 77.37 19.45 -60.51
C GLN A 90 77.13 19.75 -59.03
N ILE A 91 78.07 20.44 -58.36
CA ILE A 91 77.91 20.84 -56.96
C ILE A 91 76.76 21.84 -56.81
N ILE A 92 76.64 22.82 -57.73
CA ILE A 92 75.52 23.78 -57.73
C ILE A 92 74.18 23.07 -57.89
N VAL A 93 74.06 22.13 -58.84
CA VAL A 93 72.82 21.35 -59.04
C VAL A 93 72.47 20.53 -57.81
N LEU A 94 73.44 19.83 -57.22
CA LEU A 94 73.21 19.05 -56.00
C LEU A 94 72.75 19.93 -54.83
N SER A 95 73.39 21.09 -54.67
CA SER A 95 73.05 22.07 -53.63
C SER A 95 71.65 22.63 -53.83
N ALA A 96 71.27 22.94 -55.07
CA ALA A 96 69.92 23.39 -55.41
C ALA A 96 68.87 22.34 -55.07
N VAL A 97 69.09 21.06 -55.42
CA VAL A 97 68.15 19.97 -55.08
C VAL A 97 67.98 19.80 -53.57
N ILE A 98 69.08 19.85 -52.81
CA ILE A 98 69.04 19.76 -51.34
C ILE A 98 68.23 20.93 -50.76
N VAL A 99 68.48 22.16 -51.22
CA VAL A 99 67.72 23.35 -50.80
C VAL A 99 66.23 23.18 -51.15
N THR A 100 65.89 22.75 -52.36
CA THR A 100 64.51 22.47 -52.76
C THR A 100 63.84 21.48 -51.81
N ILE A 101 64.48 20.36 -51.48
CA ILE A 101 63.91 19.35 -50.57
C ILE A 101 63.75 19.91 -49.15
N VAL A 102 64.77 20.60 -48.62
CA VAL A 102 64.75 21.12 -47.24
C VAL A 102 63.69 22.21 -47.05
N PHE A 103 63.39 23.03 -48.07
CA PHE A 103 62.44 24.14 -47.94
C PHE A 103 61.03 23.83 -48.44
N LEU A 104 60.87 23.17 -49.60
CA LEU A 104 59.52 22.91 -50.16
C LEU A 104 58.81 21.75 -49.48
N PHE A 105 59.55 20.70 -49.11
CA PHE A 105 58.94 19.49 -48.55
C PHE A 105 58.27 19.76 -47.19
N PRO A 106 58.88 20.46 -46.21
CA PRO A 106 58.20 20.79 -44.97
C PRO A 106 56.98 21.69 -45.17
N PHE A 107 57.02 22.61 -46.13
CA PHE A 107 55.88 23.48 -46.43
C PHE A 107 54.69 22.67 -46.98
N PHE A 108 54.94 21.74 -47.89
CA PHE A 108 53.93 20.83 -48.43
C PHE A 108 53.30 19.96 -47.34
N PHE A 109 54.12 19.31 -46.50
CA PHE A 109 53.62 18.47 -45.40
C PHE A 109 52.84 19.25 -44.35
N ARG A 110 53.23 20.50 -44.10
CA ARG A 110 52.50 21.38 -43.18
C ARG A 110 51.08 21.65 -43.65
N ALA A 111 50.91 21.94 -44.94
CA ALA A 111 49.61 22.21 -45.53
C ALA A 111 48.76 20.95 -45.73
N SER A 112 49.38 19.86 -46.19
CA SER A 112 48.66 18.63 -46.58
C SER A 112 48.35 17.69 -45.41
N LEU A 113 49.16 17.67 -44.35
CA LEU A 113 49.06 16.66 -43.30
C LEU A 113 49.00 17.28 -41.90
N PHE A 114 49.94 18.15 -41.55
CA PHE A 114 50.04 18.66 -40.19
C PHE A 114 48.86 19.54 -39.79
N SER A 115 48.48 20.52 -40.63
CA SER A 115 47.38 21.43 -40.31
C SER A 115 46.02 20.73 -40.23
N PRO A 116 45.63 19.86 -41.20
CA PRO A 116 44.38 19.13 -41.11
C PRO A 116 44.29 18.20 -39.89
N LEU A 117 45.38 17.50 -39.53
CA LEU A 117 45.40 16.65 -38.34
C LEU A 117 45.29 17.44 -37.04
N LYS A 118 45.94 18.61 -36.97
CA LYS A 118 45.83 19.50 -35.81
C LYS A 118 44.39 20.03 -35.65
N ASP A 119 43.77 20.44 -36.74
CA ASP A 119 42.38 20.92 -36.75
C ASP A 119 41.43 19.78 -36.28
N LEU A 120 41.63 18.56 -36.78
CA LEU A 120 40.84 17.39 -36.35
C LEU A 120 41.06 17.07 -34.86
N LEU A 121 42.30 17.05 -34.39
CA LEU A 121 42.62 16.81 -32.98
C LEU A 121 41.94 17.84 -32.08
N SER A 122 42.01 19.13 -32.45
CA SER A 122 41.35 20.19 -31.70
C SER A 122 39.81 20.05 -31.71
N GLY A 123 39.24 19.58 -32.81
CA GLY A 123 37.82 19.27 -32.90
C GLY A 123 37.41 18.15 -31.95
N VAL A 124 38.19 17.07 -31.91
CA VAL A 124 37.97 15.92 -31.00
C VAL A 124 38.09 16.36 -29.54
N GLU A 125 39.13 17.13 -29.20
CA GLU A 125 39.32 17.66 -27.83
C GLU A 125 38.15 18.54 -27.41
N ALA A 126 37.66 19.41 -28.30
CA ALA A 126 36.53 20.29 -27.99
C ALA A 126 35.21 19.52 -27.80
N VAL A 127 34.97 18.47 -28.58
CA VAL A 127 33.83 17.56 -28.39
C VAL A 127 33.94 16.79 -27.08
N ASN A 128 35.13 16.29 -26.73
CA ASN A 128 35.39 15.63 -25.46
C ASN A 128 35.21 16.60 -24.27
N GLY A 129 35.52 17.88 -24.47
CA GLY A 129 35.23 18.97 -23.52
C GLY A 129 33.75 19.36 -23.44
N GLY A 130 32.86 18.72 -24.20
CA GLY A 130 31.41 18.93 -24.16
C GLY A 130 30.86 19.94 -25.16
N ASN A 131 31.70 20.53 -26.03
CA ASN A 131 31.26 21.45 -27.08
C ASN A 131 30.92 20.67 -28.36
N LEU A 132 29.62 20.49 -28.64
CA LEU A 132 29.09 19.76 -29.80
C LEU A 132 28.74 20.66 -31.00
N GLU A 133 29.11 21.94 -30.96
CA GLU A 133 28.87 22.88 -32.08
C GLU A 133 30.12 23.06 -32.97
N VAL A 134 31.18 22.29 -32.69
CA VAL A 134 32.46 22.41 -33.37
C VAL A 134 32.38 21.77 -34.77
N GLN A 135 32.90 22.49 -35.76
CA GLN A 135 33.04 22.02 -37.14
C GLN A 135 34.50 22.07 -37.56
N VAL A 136 35.03 20.93 -37.99
CA VAL A 136 36.40 20.82 -38.51
C VAL A 136 36.39 21.16 -40.00
N PRO A 137 37.21 22.12 -40.47
CA PRO A 137 37.26 22.51 -41.88
C PRO A 137 37.91 21.43 -42.75
N ILE A 138 37.30 21.09 -43.88
CA ILE A 138 37.80 20.10 -44.84
C ILE A 138 38.78 20.80 -45.80
N ARG A 139 40.09 20.64 -45.57
CA ARG A 139 41.16 21.29 -46.37
C ARG A 139 41.63 20.46 -47.56
N THR A 140 41.49 19.14 -47.50
CA THR A 140 41.98 18.17 -48.49
C THR A 140 40.85 17.24 -48.92
N LYS A 141 40.97 16.64 -50.11
CA LYS A 141 40.00 15.67 -50.67
C LYS A 141 40.56 14.24 -50.63
N ASP A 142 41.28 13.92 -49.57
CA ASP A 142 41.92 12.63 -49.29
C ASP A 142 41.25 11.94 -48.10
N GLU A 143 41.88 10.89 -47.55
CA GLU A 143 41.40 10.14 -46.39
C GLU A 143 41.26 11.04 -45.14
N ILE A 144 42.12 12.06 -45.00
CA ILE A 144 42.05 13.01 -43.89
C ILE A 144 40.82 13.91 -44.04
N GLY A 145 40.53 14.37 -45.26
CA GLY A 145 39.30 15.08 -45.58
C GLY A 145 38.04 14.25 -45.31
N PHE A 146 38.06 12.96 -45.64
CA PHE A 146 36.98 12.02 -45.32
C PHE A 146 36.80 11.81 -43.81
N LEU A 147 37.90 11.75 -43.04
CA LEU A 147 37.83 11.64 -41.59
C LEU A 147 37.23 12.89 -40.96
N ALA A 148 37.59 14.08 -41.45
CA ALA A 148 37.02 15.35 -41.01
C ALA A 148 35.51 15.45 -41.30
N SER A 149 35.06 15.01 -42.48
CA SER A 149 33.62 15.00 -42.80
C SER A 149 32.84 13.98 -41.96
N SER A 150 33.39 12.77 -41.77
CA SER A 150 32.80 11.74 -40.92
C SER A 150 32.69 12.20 -39.46
N PHE A 151 33.73 12.88 -38.96
CA PHE A 151 33.72 13.50 -37.64
C PHE A 151 32.58 14.53 -37.51
N ASN A 152 32.46 15.48 -38.44
CA ASN A 152 31.40 16.48 -38.41
C ASN A 152 29.99 15.85 -38.44
N ASN A 153 29.79 14.80 -39.24
CA ASN A 153 28.51 14.07 -39.29
C ASN A 153 28.18 13.37 -37.96
N MET A 154 29.19 12.77 -37.31
CA MET A 154 29.03 12.17 -35.98
C MET A 154 28.63 13.22 -34.94
N VAL A 155 29.31 14.38 -34.93
CA VAL A 155 29.00 15.48 -34.00
C VAL A 155 27.56 15.98 -34.20
N PHE A 156 27.14 16.18 -35.44
CA PHE A 156 25.76 16.53 -35.79
C PHE A 156 24.74 15.50 -35.28
N SER A 157 25.02 14.20 -35.48
CA SER A 157 24.15 13.11 -35.01
C SER A 157 24.02 13.08 -33.49
N ILE A 158 25.13 13.29 -32.76
CA ILE A 158 25.13 13.37 -31.29
C ILE A 158 24.32 14.58 -30.80
N CYS A 159 24.48 15.73 -31.46
CA CYS A 159 23.72 16.94 -31.13
C CYS A 159 22.21 16.70 -31.29
N ASN A 160 21.78 16.10 -32.41
CA ASN A 160 20.37 15.79 -32.65
C ASN A 160 19.83 14.76 -31.65
N ALA A 161 20.57 13.68 -31.38
CA ALA A 161 20.16 12.67 -30.39
C ALA A 161 19.99 13.27 -28.99
N ARG A 162 20.88 14.18 -28.56
CA ARG A 162 20.73 14.90 -27.29
C ARG A 162 19.50 15.81 -27.26
N LYS A 163 19.19 16.48 -28.37
CA LYS A 163 18.00 17.33 -28.49
C LYS A 163 16.72 16.49 -28.39
N GLU A 164 16.64 15.39 -29.13
CA GLU A 164 15.51 14.46 -29.05
C GLU A 164 15.33 13.89 -27.65
N LEU A 165 16.41 13.44 -26.99
CA LEU A 165 16.35 12.95 -25.61
C LEU A 165 15.81 14.00 -24.64
N ARG A 166 16.21 15.27 -24.80
CA ARG A 166 15.71 16.37 -23.98
C ARG A 166 14.22 16.64 -24.23
N ASP A 167 13.79 16.61 -25.49
CA ASP A 167 12.38 16.79 -25.86
C ASP A 167 11.52 15.63 -25.33
N TYR A 168 12.00 14.39 -25.41
CA TYR A 168 11.35 13.22 -24.82
C TYR A 168 11.25 13.33 -23.30
N ALA A 169 12.33 13.74 -22.61
CA ALA A 169 12.31 13.92 -21.16
C ALA A 169 11.27 14.97 -20.74
N ASN A 170 11.22 16.10 -21.45
CA ASN A 170 10.23 17.15 -21.19
C ASN A 170 8.79 16.68 -21.46
N TYR A 171 8.56 15.98 -22.57
CA TYR A 171 7.26 15.40 -22.92
C TYR A 171 6.80 14.38 -21.86
N LEU A 172 7.70 13.47 -21.46
CA LEU A 172 7.38 12.46 -20.46
C LEU A 172 7.10 13.10 -19.09
N ALA A 173 7.89 14.09 -18.68
CA ALA A 173 7.65 14.83 -17.44
C ALA A 173 6.26 15.49 -17.43
N ALA A 174 5.88 16.15 -18.53
CA ALA A 174 4.55 16.72 -18.69
C ALA A 174 3.44 15.65 -18.64
N LYS A 175 3.66 14.51 -19.30
CA LYS A 175 2.69 13.41 -19.33
C LYS A 175 2.51 12.74 -17.95
N VAL A 176 3.61 12.51 -17.23
CA VAL A 176 3.58 11.96 -15.87
C VAL A 176 2.84 12.92 -14.95
N ARG A 177 3.13 14.23 -15.00
CA ARG A 177 2.43 15.23 -14.21
C ARG A 177 0.93 15.22 -14.49
N PHE A 178 0.52 15.29 -15.76
CA PHE A 178 -0.89 15.25 -16.14
C PHE A 178 -1.59 13.97 -15.64
N ARG A 179 -0.95 12.81 -15.81
CA ARG A 179 -1.51 11.53 -15.32
C ARG A 179 -1.60 11.46 -13.80
N THR A 180 -0.65 12.07 -13.09
CA THR A 180 -0.64 12.11 -11.64
C THR A 180 -1.76 13.02 -11.12
N GLU A 181 -1.98 14.16 -11.77
CA GLU A 181 -3.12 15.06 -11.48
C GLU A 181 -4.47 14.37 -11.76
N GLU A 182 -4.64 13.75 -12.94
CA GLU A 182 -5.86 13.00 -13.30
C GLU A 182 -6.14 11.85 -12.31
N LEU A 183 -5.09 11.12 -11.91
CA LEU A 183 -5.22 10.02 -10.96
C LEU A 183 -5.60 10.53 -9.56
N SER A 184 -5.01 11.65 -9.13
CA SER A 184 -5.33 12.25 -7.83
C SER A 184 -6.79 12.69 -7.77
N GLU A 185 -7.30 13.32 -8.83
CA GLU A 185 -8.70 13.73 -8.94
C GLU A 185 -9.65 12.53 -8.85
N LYS A 186 -9.34 11.45 -9.58
CA LYS A 186 -10.13 10.21 -9.52
C LYS A 186 -10.08 9.53 -8.14
N ILE A 187 -8.94 9.58 -7.46
CA ILE A 187 -8.82 9.03 -6.09
C ILE A 187 -9.70 9.83 -5.13
N GLU A 188 -9.70 11.16 -5.23
CA GLU A 188 -10.55 12.02 -4.39
C GLU A 188 -12.05 11.78 -4.68
N GLU A 189 -12.43 11.66 -5.95
CA GLU A 189 -13.79 11.31 -6.35
C GLU A 189 -14.21 9.95 -5.77
N LEU A 190 -13.36 8.92 -5.88
CA LEU A 190 -13.60 7.60 -5.31
C LEU A 190 -13.72 7.62 -3.78
N GLN A 191 -12.89 8.43 -3.09
CA GLN A 191 -12.97 8.58 -1.64
C GLN A 191 -14.30 9.21 -1.23
N ASN A 192 -14.75 10.25 -1.92
CA ASN A 192 -16.04 10.90 -1.65
C ASN A 192 -17.22 9.96 -1.89
N LEU A 193 -17.22 9.21 -2.99
CA LEU A 193 -18.25 8.21 -3.28
C LEU A 193 -18.27 7.10 -2.23
N LYS A 194 -17.10 6.64 -1.77
CA LYS A 194 -17.01 5.64 -0.71
C LYS A 194 -17.61 6.15 0.60
N ILE A 195 -17.31 7.38 1.01
CA ILE A 195 -17.87 7.99 2.23
C ILE A 195 -19.40 8.06 2.14
N GLN A 196 -19.94 8.45 0.98
CA GLN A 196 -21.38 8.48 0.76
C GLN A 196 -22.01 7.09 0.88
N GLN A 197 -21.39 6.09 0.23
CA GLN A 197 -21.84 4.71 0.27
C GLN A 197 -21.80 4.11 1.69
N ASP A 198 -20.73 4.36 2.45
CA ASP A 198 -20.61 3.93 3.84
C ASP A 198 -21.65 4.61 4.74
N GLY A 199 -22.03 5.85 4.42
CA GLY A 199 -23.15 6.55 5.05
C GLY A 199 -24.50 5.85 4.83
N ASP A 200 -24.79 5.46 3.59
CA ASP A 200 -26.03 4.73 3.25
C ASP A 200 -26.09 3.36 3.93
N TYR A 201 -24.95 2.65 4.02
CA TYR A 201 -24.86 1.40 4.77
C TYR A 201 -25.08 1.60 6.26
N PHE A 202 -24.52 2.66 6.83
CA PHE A 202 -24.71 2.98 8.24
C PHE A 202 -26.18 3.21 8.56
N LEU A 203 -26.88 4.03 7.75
CA LEU A 203 -28.31 4.27 7.91
C LEU A 203 -29.14 3.00 7.79
N THR A 204 -28.83 2.15 6.82
CA THR A 204 -29.50 0.85 6.64
C THR A 204 -29.32 -0.05 7.87
N SER A 205 -28.11 -0.09 8.43
CA SER A 205 -27.83 -0.86 9.66
C SER A 205 -28.64 -0.37 10.87
N LEU A 206 -28.87 0.94 10.98
CA LEU A 206 -29.69 1.53 12.04
C LEU A 206 -31.16 1.15 11.91
N LEU A 207 -31.66 0.94 10.69
CA LEU A 207 -33.01 0.46 10.45
C LEU A 207 -33.15 -1.05 10.70
N ALA A 208 -32.10 -1.83 10.41
CA ALA A 208 -32.13 -3.28 10.54
C ALA A 208 -31.95 -3.75 11.99
N LYS A 209 -31.09 -3.09 12.78
CA LYS A 209 -30.78 -3.50 14.18
C LYS A 209 -32.02 -3.66 15.07
N PRO A 210 -33.02 -2.75 15.07
CA PRO A 210 -34.22 -2.90 15.88
C PRO A 210 -35.11 -4.09 15.50
N LEU A 211 -35.00 -4.61 14.27
CA LEU A 211 -35.80 -5.73 13.79
C LEU A 211 -35.26 -7.08 14.28
N ASN A 212 -33.94 -7.15 14.54
CA ASN A 212 -33.27 -8.28 15.18
C ASN A 212 -33.51 -8.24 16.70
N TYR A 213 -34.71 -8.62 17.12
CA TYR A 213 -35.15 -8.51 18.51
C TYR A 213 -35.53 -9.87 19.12
N ASN A 214 -34.89 -10.20 20.25
CA ASN A 214 -35.24 -11.38 21.04
C ASN A 214 -36.39 -11.04 22.00
N ALA A 215 -37.63 -11.10 21.52
CA ALA A 215 -38.80 -10.79 22.33
C ALA A 215 -39.30 -11.96 23.19
N ASN A 216 -38.58 -13.08 23.25
CA ASN A 216 -39.01 -14.24 24.04
C ASN A 216 -39.07 -13.90 25.54
N LYS A 217 -40.18 -14.23 26.21
CA LYS A 217 -40.47 -14.06 27.65
C LYS A 217 -40.77 -15.37 28.38
N SER A 218 -40.64 -16.52 27.72
CA SER A 218 -40.89 -17.83 28.33
C SER A 218 -39.94 -18.10 29.50
N THR A 219 -40.42 -18.84 30.50
CA THR A 219 -39.59 -19.31 31.61
C THR A 219 -38.99 -20.69 31.36
N ARG A 220 -39.57 -21.48 30.45
CA ARG A 220 -39.14 -22.86 30.13
C ARG A 220 -38.30 -22.95 28.85
N ILE A 221 -38.41 -21.97 27.97
CA ILE A 221 -37.72 -21.95 26.68
C ILE A 221 -36.74 -20.79 26.63
N SER A 222 -35.45 -21.11 26.48
CA SER A 222 -34.39 -20.13 26.34
C SER A 222 -34.02 -19.96 24.86
N THR A 223 -33.84 -18.72 24.42
CA THR A 223 -33.43 -18.37 23.05
C THR A 223 -32.21 -17.46 23.08
N GLN A 224 -31.20 -17.76 22.25
CA GLN A 224 -29.98 -16.97 22.11
C GLN A 224 -29.64 -16.78 20.62
N PHE A 225 -29.17 -15.59 20.26
CA PHE A 225 -28.80 -15.24 18.89
C PHE A 225 -27.30 -14.94 18.82
N LEU A 226 -26.69 -15.36 17.74
CA LEU A 226 -25.39 -14.90 17.28
C LEU A 226 -25.56 -14.43 15.84
N LEU A 227 -25.23 -13.17 15.58
CA LEU A 227 -25.29 -12.59 14.24
C LEU A 227 -23.94 -11.95 13.96
N ARG A 228 -23.28 -12.40 12.90
CA ARG A 228 -22.01 -11.87 12.41
C ARG A 228 -22.14 -11.61 10.92
N GLN A 229 -22.46 -10.37 10.61
CA GLN A 229 -22.56 -9.93 9.22
C GLN A 229 -21.16 -9.75 8.63
N LYS A 230 -20.99 -10.14 7.37
CA LYS A 230 -19.74 -10.09 6.61
C LYS A 230 -19.23 -8.68 6.44
N LYS A 231 -20.11 -7.72 6.18
CA LYS A 231 -19.73 -6.33 5.95
C LYS A 231 -19.68 -5.56 7.26
N GLN A 232 -18.48 -5.50 7.83
CA GLN A 232 -18.16 -4.64 8.97
C GLN A 232 -17.46 -3.38 8.47
N PHE A 233 -17.91 -2.22 8.94
CA PHE A 233 -17.36 -0.92 8.55
C PHE A 233 -17.45 0.07 9.71
N GLU A 234 -16.61 1.09 9.66
CA GLU A 234 -16.63 2.18 10.62
C GLU A 234 -17.10 3.45 9.91
N PHE A 235 -18.11 4.10 10.48
CA PHE A 235 -18.60 5.38 9.97
C PHE A 235 -18.75 6.37 11.13
N LYS A 236 -18.02 7.50 11.04
CA LYS A 236 -18.00 8.56 12.07
C LYS A 236 -17.70 8.04 13.49
N GLY A 237 -16.71 7.15 13.63
CA GLY A 237 -16.30 6.60 14.93
C GLY A 237 -17.24 5.54 15.51
N LYS A 238 -18.22 5.06 14.73
CA LYS A 238 -19.16 4.00 15.14
C LYS A 238 -18.96 2.78 14.26
N GLN A 239 -18.77 1.63 14.88
CA GLN A 239 -18.76 0.36 14.18
C GLN A 239 -20.19 -0.06 13.83
N ALA A 240 -20.38 -0.47 12.58
CA ALA A 240 -21.64 -0.97 12.08
C ALA A 240 -21.41 -2.18 11.16
N ASP A 241 -22.46 -2.97 11.06
CA ASP A 241 -22.49 -4.26 10.40
C ASP A 241 -23.78 -4.35 9.57
N LEU A 242 -23.67 -4.91 8.38
CA LEU A 242 -24.77 -4.97 7.42
C LEU A 242 -24.73 -6.29 6.65
N GLY A 243 -25.84 -7.03 6.62
CA GLY A 243 -25.98 -8.26 5.85
C GLY A 243 -27.42 -8.75 5.78
N GLY A 244 -27.60 -9.94 5.20
CA GLY A 244 -28.91 -10.54 4.87
C GLY A 244 -29.53 -11.40 5.97
N ASP A 245 -28.76 -11.72 6.99
CA ASP A 245 -29.18 -12.61 8.06
C ASP A 245 -30.07 -11.90 9.10
N ILE A 246 -31.13 -12.58 9.53
CA ILE A 246 -32.10 -12.08 10.50
C ILE A 246 -32.51 -13.17 11.50
N CYS A 247 -32.63 -12.79 12.78
CA CYS A 247 -33.13 -13.65 13.84
C CYS A 247 -34.24 -12.92 14.62
N ILE A 248 -35.40 -13.57 14.75
CA ILE A 248 -36.57 -13.00 15.42
C ILE A 248 -37.16 -14.04 16.35
N THR A 249 -37.54 -13.62 17.56
CA THR A 249 -38.38 -14.45 18.43
C THR A 249 -39.53 -13.64 19.00
N GLY A 250 -40.61 -14.32 19.32
CA GLY A 250 -41.81 -13.73 19.89
C GLY A 250 -42.56 -14.69 20.79
N ASN A 251 -43.62 -14.21 21.43
CA ASN A 251 -44.52 -15.03 22.22
C ASN A 251 -45.95 -14.87 21.71
N LEU A 252 -46.68 -15.98 21.70
CA LEU A 252 -48.04 -16.05 21.18
C LEU A 252 -48.93 -16.82 22.15
N ARG A 253 -50.23 -16.51 22.13
CA ARG A 253 -51.26 -17.24 22.88
C ARG A 253 -52.30 -17.73 21.89
N LEU A 254 -52.35 -19.04 21.68
CA LEU A 254 -53.27 -19.67 20.73
C LEU A 254 -54.25 -20.58 21.47
N GLY A 255 -55.51 -20.53 21.06
CA GLY A 255 -56.61 -21.29 21.65
C GLY A 255 -57.84 -20.42 21.89
N THR A 256 -58.70 -20.86 22.79
CA THR A 256 -59.93 -20.14 23.14
C THR A 256 -59.71 -19.29 24.39
N SER A 257 -60.56 -18.28 24.64
CA SER A 257 -60.47 -17.44 25.84
C SER A 257 -60.52 -18.23 27.16
N SER A 258 -61.08 -19.44 27.14
CA SER A 258 -61.16 -20.36 28.29
C SER A 258 -60.00 -21.36 28.39
N ASP A 259 -59.37 -21.72 27.27
CA ASP A 259 -58.26 -22.69 27.21
C ASP A 259 -57.28 -22.26 26.13
N TYR A 260 -56.22 -21.56 26.55
CA TYR A 260 -55.16 -21.08 25.68
C TYR A 260 -53.82 -21.67 26.09
N LYS A 261 -52.98 -21.91 25.08
CA LYS A 261 -51.60 -22.35 25.25
C LYS A 261 -50.64 -21.23 24.86
N ARG A 262 -49.51 -21.19 25.56
CA ARG A 262 -48.42 -20.25 25.27
C ARG A 262 -47.43 -20.90 24.32
N TYR A 263 -47.06 -20.14 23.31
CA TYR A 263 -46.09 -20.55 22.32
C TYR A 263 -44.94 -19.56 22.23
N VAL A 264 -43.74 -20.07 21.98
CA VAL A 264 -42.57 -19.28 21.60
C VAL A 264 -42.40 -19.41 20.10
N PHE A 265 -42.47 -18.28 19.41
CA PHE A 265 -42.11 -18.17 18.00
C PHE A 265 -40.60 -17.91 17.90
N ALA A 266 -39.93 -18.60 16.99
CA ALA A 266 -38.54 -18.36 16.68
C ALA A 266 -38.30 -18.52 15.17
N MET A 267 -37.48 -17.65 14.60
CA MET A 267 -37.15 -17.65 13.19
C MET A 267 -35.68 -17.29 13.01
N ASN A 268 -35.01 -18.04 12.14
CA ASN A 268 -33.76 -17.65 11.52
C ASN A 268 -33.99 -17.59 10.02
N GLY A 269 -33.55 -16.52 9.37
CA GLY A 269 -33.62 -16.40 7.92
C GLY A 269 -32.41 -15.68 7.35
N ASP A 270 -32.19 -15.94 6.07
CA ASP A 270 -31.16 -15.34 5.24
C ASP A 270 -31.79 -14.88 3.91
N ALA A 271 -31.71 -13.58 3.66
CA ALA A 271 -32.21 -12.95 2.46
C ALA A 271 -31.18 -12.98 1.33
N MET A 272 -31.62 -13.38 0.13
CA MET A 272 -30.75 -13.49 -1.04
C MET A 272 -30.06 -12.17 -1.36
N GLY A 273 -28.74 -12.24 -1.49
CA GLY A 273 -27.87 -11.14 -1.86
C GLY A 273 -26.74 -10.97 -0.85
N LYS A 274 -25.83 -10.04 -1.11
CA LYS A 274 -24.77 -9.68 -0.15
C LYS A 274 -24.81 -8.17 0.10
N SER A 275 -24.47 -7.74 1.30
CA SER A 275 -24.47 -6.32 1.70
C SER A 275 -25.86 -5.68 1.56
N MET A 276 -26.05 -4.71 0.65
CA MET A 276 -27.26 -3.89 0.60
C MET A 276 -28.52 -4.65 0.16
N GLN A 277 -28.42 -5.56 -0.81
CA GLN A 277 -29.57 -6.32 -1.29
C GLN A 277 -30.06 -7.30 -0.22
N GLY A 278 -29.13 -8.04 0.41
CA GLY A 278 -29.44 -8.92 1.55
C GLY A 278 -30.05 -8.13 2.70
N ALA A 279 -29.45 -6.99 3.09
CA ALA A 279 -30.01 -6.14 4.14
C ALA A 279 -31.39 -5.58 3.80
N GLY A 280 -31.65 -5.25 2.54
CA GLY A 280 -32.98 -4.86 2.07
C GLY A 280 -34.00 -5.99 2.28
N GLY A 281 -33.64 -7.23 1.96
CA GLY A 281 -34.50 -8.39 2.19
C GLY A 281 -34.71 -8.70 3.67
N ALA A 282 -33.66 -8.60 4.48
CA ALA A 282 -33.73 -8.74 5.94
C ALA A 282 -34.66 -7.68 6.55
N LEU A 283 -34.60 -6.44 6.07
CA LEU A 283 -35.51 -5.37 6.48
C LEU A 283 -36.97 -5.70 6.15
N VAL A 284 -37.25 -6.15 4.92
CA VAL A 284 -38.60 -6.47 4.47
C VAL A 284 -39.19 -7.62 5.31
N ILE A 285 -38.48 -8.74 5.43
CA ILE A 285 -38.98 -9.88 6.23
C ILE A 285 -39.09 -9.51 7.71
N GLY A 286 -38.14 -8.74 8.24
CA GLY A 286 -38.15 -8.29 9.62
C GLY A 286 -39.36 -7.43 9.94
N VAL A 287 -39.75 -6.51 9.06
CA VAL A 287 -40.94 -5.67 9.23
C VAL A 287 -42.22 -6.52 9.15
N ILE A 288 -42.32 -7.43 8.18
CA ILE A 288 -43.51 -8.27 7.99
C ILE A 288 -43.71 -9.19 9.21
N VAL A 289 -42.67 -9.93 9.60
CA VAL A 289 -42.75 -10.86 10.74
C VAL A 289 -43.04 -10.12 12.05
N ASN A 290 -42.37 -9.00 12.31
CA ASN A 290 -42.67 -8.20 13.50
C ASN A 290 -44.09 -7.62 13.47
N SER A 291 -44.61 -7.25 12.29
CA SER A 291 -46.00 -6.81 12.11
C SER A 291 -46.98 -7.93 12.43
N ILE A 292 -46.77 -9.14 11.88
CA ILE A 292 -47.59 -10.32 12.17
C ILE A 292 -47.57 -10.64 13.66
N LEU A 293 -46.40 -10.67 14.29
CA LEU A 293 -46.24 -10.92 15.73
C LEU A 293 -46.93 -9.85 16.57
N THR A 294 -46.76 -8.57 16.23
CA THR A 294 -47.39 -7.46 16.96
C THR A 294 -48.91 -7.52 16.84
N ARG A 295 -49.48 -7.77 15.64
CA ARG A 295 -50.93 -7.97 15.47
C ARG A 295 -51.45 -9.20 16.23
N SER A 296 -50.64 -10.25 16.28
CA SER A 296 -51.00 -11.53 16.91
C SER A 296 -50.93 -11.48 18.44
N ALA A 297 -50.07 -10.63 19.01
CA ALA A 297 -49.84 -10.49 20.44
C ALA A 297 -50.32 -9.14 21.03
N ALA A 298 -50.92 -8.26 20.22
CA ALA A 298 -51.45 -6.97 20.66
C ALA A 298 -52.45 -7.14 21.80
N ASP A 299 -52.34 -6.28 22.81
CA ASP A 299 -53.22 -6.26 23.99
C ASP A 299 -53.39 -7.63 24.67
N ASP A 300 -52.33 -8.46 24.64
CA ASP A 300 -52.33 -9.78 25.25
C ASP A 300 -53.41 -10.73 24.69
N ARG A 301 -53.86 -10.46 23.46
CA ARG A 301 -54.91 -11.20 22.73
C ARG A 301 -54.60 -12.69 22.65
N ILE A 302 -55.66 -13.49 22.78
CA ILE A 302 -55.66 -14.91 22.48
C ILE A 302 -56.25 -15.09 21.09
N LEU A 303 -55.53 -15.79 20.21
CA LEU A 303 -55.99 -16.08 18.86
C LEU A 303 -56.66 -17.46 18.82
N ASP A 304 -57.92 -17.49 18.38
CA ASP A 304 -58.67 -18.72 18.15
C ASP A 304 -58.29 -19.33 16.78
N ILE A 305 -57.04 -19.80 16.71
CA ILE A 305 -56.42 -20.38 15.51
C ILE A 305 -55.48 -21.51 15.93
N SER A 306 -55.34 -22.53 15.09
CA SER A 306 -54.39 -23.61 15.35
C SER A 306 -52.95 -23.16 15.06
N PRO A 307 -51.93 -23.74 15.72
CA PRO A 307 -50.52 -23.46 15.43
C PRO A 307 -50.15 -23.69 13.95
N GLU A 308 -50.69 -24.75 13.35
CA GLU A 308 -50.47 -25.11 11.94
C GLU A 308 -51.09 -24.07 11.00
N GLN A 309 -52.33 -23.63 11.29
CA GLN A 309 -53.00 -22.63 10.49
C GLN A 309 -52.30 -21.27 10.59
N TRP A 310 -51.85 -20.86 11.78
CA TRP A 310 -51.13 -19.61 11.95
C TRP A 310 -49.80 -19.57 11.18
N LEU A 311 -49.03 -20.69 11.20
CA LEU A 311 -47.80 -20.81 10.39
C LEU A 311 -48.11 -20.81 8.87
N THR A 312 -49.24 -21.38 8.47
CA THR A 312 -49.69 -21.38 7.06
C THR A 312 -50.02 -19.97 6.60
N GLU A 313 -50.83 -19.23 7.36
CA GLU A 313 -51.19 -17.84 7.07
C GLU A 313 -49.94 -16.93 7.02
N MET A 314 -48.99 -17.14 7.94
CA MET A 314 -47.70 -16.43 7.92
C MET A 314 -46.91 -16.72 6.64
N TYR A 315 -46.79 -17.98 6.24
CA TYR A 315 -46.08 -18.36 5.02
C TYR A 315 -46.75 -17.75 3.79
N GLU A 316 -48.08 -17.78 3.68
CA GLU A 316 -48.82 -17.20 2.56
C GLU A 316 -48.63 -15.67 2.47
N GLU A 317 -48.69 -14.95 3.61
CA GLU A 317 -48.43 -13.51 3.67
C GLU A 317 -47.00 -13.19 3.21
N LEU A 318 -45.99 -13.92 3.74
CA LEU A 318 -44.60 -13.75 3.36
C LEU A 318 -44.36 -14.07 1.87
N ASN A 319 -44.83 -15.23 1.41
CA ASN A 319 -44.62 -15.68 0.04
C ASN A 319 -45.30 -14.75 -0.97
N SER A 320 -46.50 -14.24 -0.67
CA SER A 320 -47.20 -13.27 -1.52
C SER A 320 -46.41 -11.97 -1.68
N VAL A 321 -45.87 -11.43 -0.58
CA VAL A 321 -45.03 -10.23 -0.64
C VAL A 321 -43.74 -10.51 -1.40
N PHE A 322 -43.05 -11.61 -1.14
CA PHE A 322 -41.79 -11.88 -1.82
C PHE A 322 -41.95 -12.25 -3.30
N LYS A 323 -43.07 -12.86 -3.69
CA LYS A 323 -43.42 -13.07 -5.11
C LYS A 323 -43.57 -11.75 -5.88
N SER A 324 -43.97 -10.66 -5.21
CA SER A 324 -44.07 -9.35 -5.85
C SER A 324 -42.72 -8.76 -6.30
N PHE A 325 -41.60 -9.28 -5.78
CA PHE A 325 -40.26 -8.91 -6.26
C PHE A 325 -39.83 -9.67 -7.52
N ASP A 326 -40.67 -10.56 -8.07
CA ASP A 326 -40.46 -11.28 -9.34
C ASP A 326 -39.10 -11.97 -9.41
N GLY A 327 -38.73 -12.68 -8.33
CA GLY A 327 -37.45 -13.39 -8.21
C GLY A 327 -36.22 -12.50 -7.96
N SER A 328 -36.35 -11.17 -7.98
CA SER A 328 -35.25 -10.24 -7.68
C SER A 328 -34.78 -10.34 -6.23
N MET A 329 -35.66 -10.79 -5.34
CA MET A 329 -35.40 -10.99 -3.92
C MET A 329 -36.16 -12.22 -3.44
N VAL A 330 -35.45 -13.15 -2.81
CA VAL A 330 -36.01 -14.37 -2.21
C VAL A 330 -35.38 -14.56 -0.84
N VAL A 331 -36.05 -15.29 0.04
CA VAL A 331 -35.55 -15.51 1.41
C VAL A 331 -35.56 -16.99 1.73
N SER A 332 -34.46 -17.48 2.27
CA SER A 332 -34.42 -18.76 2.96
C SER A 332 -34.70 -18.52 4.43
N ALA A 333 -35.57 -19.32 5.05
CA ALA A 333 -35.82 -19.20 6.48
C ALA A 333 -36.40 -20.46 7.09
N SER A 334 -36.12 -20.67 8.37
CA SER A 334 -36.72 -21.70 9.20
C SER A 334 -37.54 -21.07 10.31
N PHE A 335 -38.77 -21.58 10.50
CA PHE A 335 -39.75 -21.05 11.43
C PHE A 335 -40.15 -22.11 12.43
N PHE A 336 -40.23 -21.73 13.70
CA PHE A 336 -40.56 -22.60 14.81
C PHE A 336 -41.62 -21.96 15.69
N LEU A 337 -42.57 -22.79 16.13
CA LEU A 337 -43.59 -22.44 17.09
C LEU A 337 -43.66 -23.54 18.14
N ILE A 338 -43.15 -23.25 19.34
CA ILE A 338 -42.90 -24.23 20.39
C ILE A 338 -43.88 -24.01 21.54
N GLU A 339 -44.66 -25.03 21.89
CA GLU A 339 -45.57 -24.98 23.04
C GLU A 339 -44.80 -25.06 24.36
N GLU A 340 -45.03 -24.09 25.25
CA GLU A 340 -44.24 -23.90 26.47
C GLU A 340 -44.32 -25.10 27.45
N ASN A 341 -45.48 -25.76 27.58
CA ASN A 341 -45.67 -26.80 28.59
C ASN A 341 -45.37 -28.21 28.09
N SER A 342 -45.73 -28.54 26.85
CA SER A 342 -45.53 -29.88 26.29
C SER A 342 -44.23 -30.06 25.51
N GLY A 343 -43.57 -28.97 25.10
CA GLY A 343 -42.42 -29.05 24.19
C GLY A 343 -42.80 -29.49 22.77
N LYS A 344 -44.10 -29.52 22.44
CA LYS A 344 -44.57 -29.79 21.08
C LYS A 344 -44.19 -28.62 20.18
N THR A 345 -43.43 -28.91 19.14
CA THR A 345 -42.86 -27.92 18.23
C THR A 345 -43.46 -28.10 16.85
N TYR A 346 -44.00 -27.03 16.30
CA TYR A 346 -44.47 -26.92 14.93
C TYR A 346 -43.44 -26.12 14.14
N TYR A 347 -43.03 -26.59 12.98
CA TYR A 347 -42.00 -25.92 12.19
C TYR A 347 -42.14 -26.17 10.70
N PHE A 348 -41.55 -25.28 9.91
CA PHE A 348 -41.29 -25.50 8.50
C PHE A 348 -39.97 -24.83 8.12
N ASN A 349 -39.31 -25.37 7.11
CA ASN A 349 -38.05 -24.86 6.59
C ASN A 349 -38.21 -24.57 5.09
N ALA A 350 -38.00 -23.32 4.70
CA ALA A 350 -38.04 -22.84 3.33
C ALA A 350 -36.62 -22.74 2.75
N GLU A 351 -36.06 -23.88 2.34
CA GLU A 351 -34.73 -23.99 1.69
C GLU A 351 -33.61 -23.25 2.44
N HIS A 352 -33.67 -23.26 3.77
CA HIS A 352 -32.63 -22.80 4.68
C HIS A 352 -31.82 -24.01 5.18
N PRO A 353 -30.56 -23.86 5.63
CA PRO A 353 -29.78 -25.00 6.11
C PRO A 353 -30.51 -25.81 7.17
N PHE A 354 -30.28 -27.12 7.14
CA PHE A 354 -30.96 -28.03 8.04
C PHE A 354 -30.68 -27.73 9.51
N THR A 355 -31.74 -27.80 10.29
CA THR A 355 -31.75 -27.53 11.72
C THR A 355 -31.07 -28.66 12.45
N VAL A 356 -30.18 -28.33 13.39
CA VAL A 356 -29.49 -29.33 14.20
C VAL A 356 -30.22 -29.50 15.54
N LEU A 357 -30.67 -30.72 15.81
CA LEU A 357 -31.15 -31.15 17.11
C LEU A 357 -29.99 -31.78 17.89
N TYR A 358 -29.60 -31.15 18.99
CA TYR A 358 -28.64 -31.67 19.94
C TYR A 358 -29.37 -32.30 21.13
N ARG A 359 -29.24 -33.62 21.27
CA ARG A 359 -29.90 -34.42 22.32
C ARG A 359 -28.96 -35.51 22.82
N GLY A 360 -28.69 -35.52 24.13
CA GLY A 360 -27.89 -36.57 24.77
C GLY A 360 -26.47 -36.69 24.21
N GLU A 361 -25.78 -35.56 24.10
CA GLU A 361 -24.40 -35.45 23.55
C GLU A 361 -24.24 -35.82 22.07
N ARG A 362 -25.34 -35.92 21.31
CA ARG A 362 -25.32 -36.15 19.86
C ARG A 362 -26.06 -35.07 19.11
N ALA A 363 -25.52 -34.68 17.95
CA ALA A 363 -26.15 -33.75 17.03
C ALA A 363 -26.69 -34.49 15.80
N VAL A 364 -27.96 -34.25 15.45
CA VAL A 364 -28.60 -34.85 14.28
C VAL A 364 -29.41 -33.78 13.56
N PHE A 365 -29.48 -33.83 12.23
CA PHE A 365 -30.38 -32.98 11.47
C PHE A 365 -31.84 -33.33 11.75
N LEU A 366 -32.67 -32.31 11.96
CA LEU A 366 -34.10 -32.47 12.20
C LEU A 366 -34.84 -32.83 10.90
N GLU A 367 -34.44 -32.20 9.80
CA GLU A 367 -34.92 -32.47 8.44
C GLU A 367 -34.11 -33.59 7.77
N SER A 368 -34.75 -34.32 6.86
CA SER A 368 -34.11 -35.39 6.07
C SER A 368 -34.01 -35.08 4.58
N SER A 369 -34.79 -34.13 4.09
CA SER A 369 -34.82 -33.72 2.69
C SER A 369 -35.39 -32.30 2.57
N LEU A 370 -35.16 -31.67 1.42
CA LEU A 370 -35.79 -30.40 1.06
C LEU A 370 -37.31 -30.58 0.95
N THR A 371 -38.09 -29.76 1.66
CA THR A 371 -39.56 -29.85 1.71
C THR A 371 -40.28 -28.65 1.10
N LEU A 372 -39.58 -27.54 0.90
CA LEU A 372 -40.14 -26.28 0.42
C LEU A 372 -39.03 -25.43 -0.20
N ARG A 373 -39.33 -24.73 -1.30
CA ARG A 373 -38.42 -23.77 -1.93
C ARG A 373 -38.32 -22.46 -1.13
N LYS A 374 -37.30 -21.64 -1.42
CA LYS A 374 -37.17 -20.28 -0.86
C LYS A 374 -38.45 -19.47 -1.03
N ILE A 375 -38.76 -18.66 -0.03
CA ILE A 375 -39.92 -17.76 -0.01
C ILE A 375 -39.76 -16.73 -1.14
N GLY A 376 -40.79 -16.56 -1.96
CA GLY A 376 -40.78 -15.70 -3.15
C GLY A 376 -40.68 -16.46 -4.47
N LEU A 377 -40.41 -17.76 -4.45
CA LEU A 377 -40.39 -18.63 -5.63
C LEU A 377 -41.66 -19.49 -5.71
N GLU A 378 -41.95 -19.98 -6.92
CA GLU A 378 -42.93 -21.06 -7.07
C GLU A 378 -42.32 -22.37 -6.59
N SER A 379 -42.99 -23.00 -5.61
CA SER A 379 -42.57 -24.28 -5.05
C SER A 379 -43.33 -25.41 -5.73
N GLU A 380 -42.58 -26.40 -6.21
CA GLU A 380 -43.09 -27.70 -6.67
C GLU A 380 -43.61 -28.57 -5.51
N TYR A 381 -43.19 -28.27 -4.28
CA TYR A 381 -43.69 -28.90 -3.06
C TYR A 381 -44.84 -28.08 -2.45
N ALA A 382 -45.91 -28.77 -2.05
CA ALA A 382 -47.00 -28.15 -1.30
C ALA A 382 -46.53 -27.78 0.11
N PHE A 383 -46.97 -26.61 0.61
CA PHE A 383 -46.65 -26.16 1.95
C PHE A 383 -47.22 -27.12 3.01
N GLN A 384 -46.38 -27.53 3.96
CA GLN A 384 -46.73 -28.42 5.06
C GLN A 384 -46.02 -27.98 6.34
N VAL A 385 -46.72 -28.08 7.46
CA VAL A 385 -46.16 -27.82 8.79
C VAL A 385 -45.79 -29.17 9.43
N PHE A 386 -44.52 -29.31 9.80
CA PHE A 386 -44.02 -30.50 10.48
C PHE A 386 -44.12 -30.34 11.99
N THR A 387 -44.26 -31.47 12.69
CA THR A 387 -44.36 -31.50 14.16
C THR A 387 -43.27 -32.39 14.73
N THR A 388 -42.62 -31.91 15.79
CA THR A 388 -41.70 -32.69 16.62
C THR A 388 -41.98 -32.44 18.10
N THR A 389 -41.32 -33.16 19.00
CA THR A 389 -41.45 -32.97 20.45
C THR A 389 -40.08 -32.88 21.09
N LEU A 390 -39.84 -31.75 21.75
CA LEU A 390 -38.64 -31.46 22.52
C LEU A 390 -38.80 -32.01 23.94
N ARG A 391 -37.71 -32.57 24.45
CA ARG A 391 -37.54 -33.07 25.82
C ARG A 391 -36.70 -32.08 26.60
N GLU A 392 -36.83 -32.10 27.92
CA GLU A 392 -36.01 -31.25 28.78
C GLU A 392 -34.51 -31.50 28.52
N GLY A 393 -33.76 -30.41 28.33
CA GLY A 393 -32.35 -30.42 27.96
C GLY A 393 -32.06 -30.48 26.46
N ASP A 394 -33.06 -30.60 25.60
CA ASP A 394 -32.84 -30.55 24.14
C ASP A 394 -32.52 -29.13 23.68
N VAL A 395 -31.60 -29.04 22.71
CA VAL A 395 -31.19 -27.79 22.07
C VAL A 395 -31.39 -27.89 20.56
N LEU A 396 -32.15 -26.96 19.99
CA LEU A 396 -32.21 -26.72 18.55
C LEU A 396 -31.24 -25.62 18.17
N ILE A 397 -30.46 -25.85 17.11
CA ILE A 397 -29.52 -24.88 16.56
C ILE A 397 -29.85 -24.71 15.08
N VAL A 398 -30.24 -23.49 14.72
CA VAL A 398 -30.61 -23.08 13.36
C VAL A 398 -29.59 -22.06 12.92
N GLY A 399 -29.11 -22.13 11.67
CA GLY A 399 -28.18 -21.13 11.17
C GLY A 399 -28.13 -21.01 9.67
N SER A 400 -27.68 -19.85 9.19
CA SER A 400 -27.50 -19.53 7.77
C SER A 400 -26.36 -20.30 7.11
N ASP A 401 -26.26 -20.17 5.78
CA ASP A 401 -25.27 -20.84 4.93
C ASP A 401 -23.83 -20.54 5.39
N GLY A 402 -23.59 -19.38 6.03
CA GLY A 402 -22.30 -19.00 6.59
C GLY A 402 -21.71 -19.98 7.61
N LYS A 403 -22.53 -20.85 8.22
CA LYS A 403 -22.03 -21.90 9.13
C LYS A 403 -21.26 -23.02 8.41
N ASP A 404 -21.56 -23.24 7.13
CA ASP A 404 -20.95 -24.27 6.28
C ASP A 404 -19.93 -23.66 5.29
N ASP A 405 -20.09 -22.40 4.90
CA ASP A 405 -19.22 -21.65 3.97
C ASP A 405 -17.88 -21.20 4.60
N LEU A 406 -17.03 -22.18 4.85
CA LEU A 406 -15.72 -22.00 5.48
C LEU A 406 -14.57 -22.15 4.48
N ASN A 407 -13.67 -21.17 4.46
CA ASN A 407 -12.38 -21.28 3.78
C ASN A 407 -11.38 -22.00 4.70
N LEU A 408 -11.04 -23.25 4.36
CA LEU A 408 -10.13 -24.09 5.14
C LEU A 408 -8.65 -23.79 4.86
N THR A 409 -8.33 -23.07 3.78
CA THR A 409 -6.95 -22.72 3.40
C THR A 409 -6.80 -21.23 3.09
N PRO A 410 -6.92 -20.34 4.10
CA PRO A 410 -6.84 -18.89 3.88
C PRO A 410 -5.47 -18.43 3.35
N ASN A 411 -4.39 -19.19 3.62
CA ASN A 411 -3.00 -18.84 3.29
C ASN A 411 -2.47 -19.49 1.99
N LYS A 412 -3.32 -20.09 1.16
CA LYS A 412 -2.90 -20.68 -0.12
C LYS A 412 -3.60 -19.97 -1.28
N ASP A 413 -2.93 -19.87 -2.41
CA ASP A 413 -3.48 -19.25 -3.64
C ASP A 413 -4.74 -19.98 -4.14
N VAL A 414 -4.88 -21.28 -3.82
CA VAL A 414 -6.08 -22.06 -4.10
C VAL A 414 -6.94 -22.14 -2.84
N ARG A 415 -8.13 -21.56 -2.88
CA ARG A 415 -9.14 -21.63 -1.81
C ARG A 415 -9.83 -22.99 -1.84
N SER A 416 -9.77 -23.74 -0.74
CA SER A 416 -10.64 -24.91 -0.53
C SER A 416 -11.80 -24.53 0.37
N ILE A 417 -13.02 -24.56 -0.18
CA ILE A 417 -14.27 -24.36 0.56
C ILE A 417 -14.68 -25.70 1.19
N ASN A 418 -15.29 -25.65 2.37
CA ASN A 418 -15.81 -26.85 3.02
C ASN A 418 -16.94 -27.50 2.18
N GLU A 419 -16.81 -28.80 1.91
CA GLU A 419 -17.84 -29.61 1.24
C GLU A 419 -18.44 -30.68 2.19
N ASP A 420 -17.94 -30.79 3.44
CA ASP A 420 -18.45 -31.75 4.43
C ASP A 420 -19.70 -31.17 5.13
N GLU A 421 -20.88 -31.61 4.70
CA GLU A 421 -22.18 -31.27 5.31
C GLU A 421 -22.27 -31.72 6.79
N THR A 422 -21.47 -32.69 7.21
CA THR A 422 -21.46 -33.19 8.60
C THR A 422 -20.50 -32.41 9.52
N LEU A 423 -19.69 -31.50 8.97
CA LEU A 423 -18.72 -30.74 9.75
C LEU A 423 -19.41 -29.93 10.85
N PHE A 424 -20.53 -29.28 10.53
CA PHE A 424 -21.26 -28.48 11.49
C PHE A 424 -21.82 -29.34 12.64
N LEU A 425 -22.32 -30.56 12.37
CA LEU A 425 -22.76 -31.49 13.42
C LEU A 425 -21.62 -31.79 14.42
N LYS A 426 -20.43 -32.10 13.92
CA LYS A 426 -19.24 -32.36 14.76
C LYS A 426 -18.86 -31.15 15.60
N ILE A 427 -19.01 -29.94 15.05
CA ILE A 427 -18.77 -28.68 15.76
C ILE A 427 -19.79 -28.48 16.88
N VAL A 428 -21.08 -28.73 16.62
CA VAL A 428 -22.15 -28.64 17.62
C VAL A 428 -21.92 -29.63 18.76
N GLU A 429 -21.51 -30.86 18.46
CA GLU A 429 -21.16 -31.87 19.49
C GLU A 429 -19.95 -31.43 20.31
N ALA A 430 -18.89 -30.94 19.66
CA ALA A 430 -17.70 -30.46 20.35
C ALA A 430 -17.97 -29.23 21.24
N GLY A 431 -18.87 -28.33 20.81
CA GLY A 431 -19.33 -27.18 21.56
C GLY A 431 -20.45 -27.48 22.56
N LYS A 432 -20.88 -28.74 22.68
CA LYS A 432 -21.96 -29.19 23.58
C LYS A 432 -23.28 -28.40 23.43
N GLY A 433 -23.57 -27.91 22.22
CA GLY A 433 -24.73 -27.07 21.95
C GLY A 433 -24.66 -25.64 22.50
N ASP A 434 -23.50 -25.16 22.95
CA ASP A 434 -23.28 -23.77 23.35
C ASP A 434 -22.90 -22.89 22.16
N ILE A 435 -23.60 -21.76 21.98
CA ILE A 435 -23.50 -20.94 20.77
C ILE A 435 -22.14 -20.22 20.65
N GLU A 436 -21.57 -19.77 21.78
CA GLU A 436 -20.28 -19.07 21.80
C GLU A 436 -19.11 -20.03 21.54
N GLN A 437 -19.19 -21.25 22.08
CA GLN A 437 -18.21 -22.29 21.80
C GLN A 437 -18.28 -22.74 20.34
N ILE A 438 -19.48 -22.88 19.78
CA ILE A 438 -19.68 -23.20 18.36
C ILE A 438 -19.02 -22.15 17.48
N GLU A 439 -19.24 -20.86 17.73
CA GLU A 439 -18.59 -19.77 16.97
C GLU A 439 -17.06 -19.87 17.00
N LYS A 440 -16.49 -20.06 18.19
CA LYS A 440 -15.03 -20.18 18.36
C LYS A 440 -14.48 -21.39 17.60
N LEU A 441 -15.20 -22.50 17.59
CA LEU A 441 -14.83 -23.71 16.87
C LEU A 441 -14.93 -23.53 15.35
N ILE A 442 -15.95 -22.84 14.86
CA ILE A 442 -16.09 -22.47 13.44
C ILE A 442 -14.88 -21.61 13.02
N CYS A 443 -14.58 -20.54 13.75
CA CYS A 443 -13.46 -19.65 13.46
C CYS A 443 -12.10 -20.36 13.52
N LYS A 444 -11.97 -21.40 14.36
CA LYS A 444 -10.74 -22.20 14.46
C LYS A 444 -10.57 -23.15 13.27
N LYS A 445 -11.68 -23.57 12.63
CA LYS A 445 -11.67 -24.49 11.50
C LYS A 445 -11.39 -23.78 10.17
N GLY A 446 -11.89 -22.57 10.00
CA GLY A 446 -11.69 -21.79 8.78
C GLY A 446 -12.17 -20.35 8.91
N GLU A 447 -11.90 -19.57 7.87
CA GLU A 447 -12.41 -18.21 7.74
C GLU A 447 -13.83 -18.24 7.14
N ILE A 448 -14.78 -17.56 7.78
CA ILE A 448 -16.17 -17.48 7.34
C ILE A 448 -16.26 -16.57 6.11
N ILE A 449 -16.86 -17.06 5.03
CA ILE A 449 -16.92 -16.35 3.74
C ILE A 449 -18.22 -15.55 3.58
N ASP A 450 -19.29 -15.90 4.32
CA ASP A 450 -20.61 -15.25 4.24
C ASP A 450 -21.13 -14.71 5.58
N ASP A 451 -22.35 -14.17 5.58
CA ASP A 451 -23.06 -13.77 6.79
C ASP A 451 -23.31 -15.04 7.65
N LEU A 452 -23.00 -14.96 8.95
CA LEU A 452 -23.22 -16.06 9.89
C LEU A 452 -24.31 -15.67 10.88
N SER A 453 -25.36 -16.46 10.93
CA SER A 453 -26.38 -16.41 11.96
C SER A 453 -26.52 -17.75 12.64
N LEU A 454 -26.65 -17.74 13.95
CA LEU A 454 -27.01 -18.90 14.74
C LEU A 454 -28.14 -18.51 15.71
N LEU A 455 -29.17 -19.34 15.74
CA LEU A 455 -30.30 -19.27 16.65
C LEU A 455 -30.29 -20.56 17.47
N ARG A 456 -30.06 -20.40 18.78
CA ARG A 456 -30.11 -21.50 19.75
C ARG A 456 -31.43 -21.44 20.51
N ILE A 457 -32.15 -22.55 20.55
CA ILE A 457 -33.39 -22.71 21.30
C ILE A 457 -33.26 -23.92 22.22
N GLU A 458 -33.38 -23.70 23.53
CA GLU A 458 -33.24 -24.75 24.54
C GLU A 458 -34.54 -24.92 25.34
N TYR A 459 -34.96 -26.18 25.52
CA TYR A 459 -36.18 -26.53 26.23
C TYR A 459 -35.89 -27.10 27.63
N GLY A 460 -36.55 -26.59 28.66
CA GLY A 460 -36.52 -27.15 30.02
C GLY A 460 -35.56 -26.49 31.01
N VAL A 461 -34.87 -25.40 30.63
CA VAL A 461 -33.99 -24.66 31.56
C VAL A 461 -34.72 -23.41 32.08
N PRO A 462 -34.91 -23.25 33.40
CA PRO A 462 -35.50 -22.05 33.96
C PRO A 462 -34.61 -20.84 33.71
N ARG A 463 -35.17 -19.81 33.08
CA ARG A 463 -34.49 -18.55 32.80
C ARG A 463 -34.09 -17.87 34.13
N LEU A 464 -32.79 -17.80 34.42
CA LEU A 464 -32.25 -16.81 35.36
C LEU A 464 -32.39 -15.42 34.69
N ASN A 465 -33.27 -14.59 35.25
CA ASN A 465 -33.57 -13.18 34.95
C ASN A 465 -32.97 -12.53 33.67
N PRO A 466 -33.81 -12.08 32.72
CA PRO A 466 -33.39 -11.37 31.52
C PRO A 466 -33.18 -9.88 31.80
N GLU A 467 -32.08 -9.52 32.46
CA GLU A 467 -31.52 -8.15 32.41
C GLU A 467 -30.04 -8.21 32.03
N LYS A 468 -29.74 -8.77 30.85
CA LYS A 468 -28.51 -8.51 30.09
C LYS A 468 -28.61 -9.27 28.76
N ASN A 469 -28.61 -8.51 27.66
CA ASN A 469 -28.08 -8.84 26.32
C ASN A 469 -28.97 -8.25 25.23
N CYS A 470 -28.80 -6.95 25.00
CA CYS A 470 -28.91 -6.37 23.68
C CYS A 470 -27.57 -5.71 23.36
N LEU A 471 -27.12 -5.92 22.11
CA LEU A 471 -26.16 -5.12 21.35
C LEU A 471 -24.68 -5.11 21.79
N GLY A 472 -23.84 -5.51 20.82
CA GLY A 472 -22.48 -5.01 20.67
C GLY A 472 -21.40 -6.01 21.05
N THR A 473 -20.95 -6.80 20.08
CA THR A 473 -19.56 -7.25 20.00
C THR A 473 -18.66 -6.01 19.97
N GLU A 474 -18.11 -5.65 21.12
CA GLU A 474 -16.82 -4.97 21.20
C GLU A 474 -15.86 -5.93 21.91
N SER A 475 -14.76 -6.17 21.21
CA SER A 475 -13.52 -6.84 21.58
C SER A 475 -13.20 -6.96 23.07
N GLU A 476 -12.83 -8.19 23.45
CA GLU A 476 -11.81 -8.56 24.44
C GLU A 476 -11.67 -7.68 25.69
N GLY A 477 -12.36 -8.09 26.77
CA GLY A 477 -12.12 -7.55 28.10
C GLY A 477 -13.22 -7.77 29.15
N ILE A 478 -14.16 -8.71 28.96
CA ILE A 478 -15.21 -8.98 29.95
C ILE A 478 -14.68 -9.97 30.99
N SER A 479 -13.98 -9.44 31.98
CA SER A 479 -13.68 -10.11 33.25
C SER A 479 -13.92 -9.11 34.39
N ASP A 480 -14.72 -9.50 35.37
CA ASP A 480 -14.95 -8.89 36.69
C ASP A 480 -15.70 -7.53 36.79
N TRP A 481 -15.37 -6.50 36.02
CA TRP A 481 -15.85 -5.14 36.35
C TRP A 481 -17.36 -4.92 36.16
N ASN A 482 -17.98 -5.61 35.20
CA ASN A 482 -19.42 -5.50 34.91
C ASN A 482 -20.30 -6.08 36.03
N ILE A 483 -19.75 -6.98 36.84
CA ILE A 483 -20.41 -7.54 38.03
C ILE A 483 -20.32 -6.51 39.15
N SER A 484 -19.11 -6.00 39.44
CA SER A 484 -18.89 -4.96 40.45
C SER A 484 -19.67 -3.68 40.16
N TYR A 485 -19.78 -3.24 38.90
CA TYR A 485 -20.58 -2.06 38.55
C TYR A 485 -22.08 -2.29 38.82
N SER A 486 -22.60 -3.49 38.52
CA SER A 486 -23.99 -3.84 38.82
C SER A 486 -24.24 -3.94 40.34
N HIS A 487 -23.25 -4.43 41.09
CA HIS A 487 -23.29 -4.52 42.54
C HIS A 487 -23.27 -3.14 43.20
N ALA A 488 -22.38 -2.23 42.79
CA ALA A 488 -22.36 -0.86 43.25
C ALA A 488 -23.69 -0.13 43.00
N ARG A 489 -24.34 -0.38 41.86
CA ARG A 489 -25.68 0.17 41.56
C ARG A 489 -26.76 -0.42 42.49
N GLN A 490 -26.65 -1.69 42.86
CA GLN A 490 -27.56 -2.34 43.80
C GLN A 490 -27.36 -1.83 45.23
N LEU A 491 -26.11 -1.66 45.67
CA LEU A 491 -25.77 -1.01 46.94
C LEU A 491 -26.38 0.40 47.02
N TYR A 492 -26.27 1.18 45.95
CA TYR A 492 -26.92 2.49 45.88
C TYR A 492 -28.45 2.41 46.01
N ARG A 493 -29.10 1.46 45.33
CA ARG A 493 -30.56 1.23 45.44
C ARG A 493 -30.98 0.82 46.85
N ASN A 494 -30.12 0.09 47.55
CA ASN A 494 -30.33 -0.35 48.93
C ASN A 494 -30.03 0.75 49.97
N GLY A 495 -29.57 1.94 49.53
CA GLY A 495 -29.27 3.08 50.39
C GLY A 495 -27.83 3.13 50.93
N ASN A 496 -27.00 2.15 50.60
CA ASN A 496 -25.59 2.10 51.02
C ASN A 496 -24.71 2.93 50.06
N VAL A 497 -24.83 4.26 50.15
CA VAL A 497 -24.18 5.19 49.21
C VAL A 497 -22.65 5.15 49.30
N LYS A 498 -22.08 5.01 50.50
CA LYS A 498 -20.62 5.01 50.71
C LYS A 498 -19.94 3.76 50.14
N GLU A 499 -20.48 2.59 50.45
CA GLU A 499 -19.97 1.31 49.91
C GLU A 499 -20.06 1.28 48.37
N ALA A 500 -21.12 1.86 47.80
CA ALA A 500 -21.25 2.02 46.36
C ALA A 500 -20.17 2.95 45.76
N ILE A 501 -19.80 4.03 46.45
CA ILE A 501 -18.73 4.94 46.03
C ILE A 501 -17.37 4.25 46.10
N ASP A 502 -17.08 3.52 47.19
CA ASP A 502 -15.80 2.82 47.37
C ASP A 502 -15.59 1.76 46.27
N GLU A 503 -16.63 1.00 45.94
CA GLU A 503 -16.58 0.02 44.85
C GLU A 503 -16.45 0.68 43.47
N LEU A 504 -17.12 1.82 43.26
CA LEU A 504 -16.94 2.60 42.02
C LEU A 504 -15.57 3.27 41.92
N MET A 505 -14.93 3.62 43.03
CA MET A 505 -13.56 4.13 43.04
C MET A 505 -12.55 3.04 42.67
N ASP A 506 -12.71 1.83 43.20
CA ASP A 506 -11.88 0.68 42.80
C ASP A 506 -12.04 0.38 41.31
N LEU A 507 -13.29 0.36 40.82
CA LEU A 507 -13.59 0.22 39.40
C LEU A 507 -12.96 1.34 38.57
N TYR A 508 -13.09 2.59 39.01
CA TYR A 508 -12.53 3.73 38.32
C TYR A 508 -11.00 3.67 38.20
N SER A 509 -10.31 3.11 39.21
CA SER A 509 -8.86 2.89 39.16
C SER A 509 -8.44 1.86 38.09
N LYS A 510 -9.32 0.91 37.78
CA LYS A 510 -9.09 -0.18 36.80
C LYS A 510 -9.57 0.19 35.39
N THR A 511 -10.62 0.99 35.28
CA THR A 511 -11.26 1.41 34.02
C THR A 511 -11.47 2.93 33.98
N PRO A 512 -10.40 3.73 33.87
CA PRO A 512 -10.47 5.20 33.99
C PRO A 512 -11.18 5.91 32.84
N GLU A 513 -11.46 5.21 31.72
CA GLU A 513 -12.09 5.76 30.52
C GLU A 513 -13.57 5.36 30.37
N ASP A 514 -14.10 4.47 31.21
CA ASP A 514 -15.49 4.01 31.10
C ASP A 514 -16.48 5.11 31.52
N SER A 515 -17.19 5.65 30.54
CA SER A 515 -18.17 6.73 30.70
C SER A 515 -19.28 6.42 31.71
N LYS A 516 -19.70 5.15 31.87
CA LYS A 516 -20.76 4.74 32.81
C LYS A 516 -20.27 4.78 34.25
N VAL A 517 -19.06 4.28 34.51
CA VAL A 517 -18.43 4.29 35.84
C VAL A 517 -18.16 5.72 36.29
N ILE A 518 -17.53 6.54 35.42
CA ILE A 518 -17.21 7.94 35.72
C ILE A 518 -18.48 8.74 36.02
N LYS A 519 -19.53 8.55 35.22
CA LYS A 519 -20.83 9.20 35.42
C LYS A 519 -21.45 8.86 36.76
N LEU A 520 -21.54 7.57 37.08
CA LEU A 520 -22.22 7.11 38.30
C LEU A 520 -21.42 7.55 39.54
N LEU A 521 -20.10 7.42 39.50
CA LEU A 521 -19.21 7.88 40.57
C LEU A 521 -19.39 9.38 40.81
N GLY A 522 -19.32 10.21 39.77
CA GLY A 522 -19.45 11.66 39.92
C GLY A 522 -20.81 12.12 40.48
N LEU A 523 -21.90 11.46 40.10
CA LEU A 523 -23.22 11.73 40.67
C LEU A 523 -23.35 11.27 42.13
N LEU A 524 -22.81 10.09 42.47
CA LEU A 524 -22.89 9.57 43.84
C LEU A 524 -21.99 10.38 44.78
N SER A 525 -20.76 10.72 44.38
CA SER A 525 -19.88 11.61 45.13
C SER A 525 -20.52 12.99 45.35
N PHE A 526 -21.23 13.54 44.34
CA PHE A 526 -21.98 14.77 44.51
C PHE A 526 -23.10 14.64 45.55
N LYS A 527 -23.83 13.53 45.56
CA LYS A 527 -24.90 13.24 46.53
C LYS A 527 -24.37 13.03 47.95
N ASP A 528 -23.21 12.37 48.09
CA ASP A 528 -22.53 12.16 49.38
C ASP A 528 -21.81 13.43 49.88
N LYS A 529 -21.81 14.51 49.09
CA LYS A 529 -21.16 15.81 49.35
C LYS A 529 -19.63 15.78 49.30
N ASP A 530 -19.05 14.72 48.75
CA ASP A 530 -17.65 14.73 48.33
C ASP A 530 -17.52 15.51 47.01
N TYR A 531 -17.50 16.83 47.16
CA TYR A 531 -17.42 17.74 46.01
C TYR A 531 -16.07 17.69 45.31
N VAL A 532 -15.00 17.22 45.97
CA VAL A 532 -13.66 17.13 45.37
C VAL A 532 -13.66 16.03 44.31
N THR A 533 -14.04 14.81 44.69
CA THR A 533 -14.14 13.68 43.76
C THR A 533 -15.21 13.94 42.70
N ALA A 534 -16.33 14.57 43.07
CA ALA A 534 -17.38 14.91 42.12
C ALA A 534 -16.89 15.87 41.03
N VAL A 535 -16.10 16.91 41.36
CA VAL A 535 -15.55 17.83 40.34
C VAL A 535 -14.56 17.11 39.43
N GLU A 536 -13.66 16.29 39.97
CA GLU A 536 -12.69 15.57 39.14
C GLU A 536 -13.38 14.62 38.14
N THR A 537 -14.28 13.78 38.63
CA THR A 537 -14.96 12.75 37.83
C THR A 537 -15.97 13.36 36.86
N LEU A 538 -16.78 14.34 37.28
CA LEU A 538 -17.70 15.04 36.38
C LEU A 538 -16.93 15.87 35.34
N GLY A 539 -15.78 16.45 35.69
CA GLY A 539 -14.91 17.14 34.74
C GLY A 539 -14.44 16.22 33.61
N LYS A 540 -13.85 15.07 33.97
CA LYS A 540 -13.44 14.03 33.01
C LYS A 540 -14.62 13.50 32.19
N TYR A 541 -15.78 13.29 32.81
CA TYR A 541 -16.99 12.88 32.09
C TYR A 541 -17.42 13.91 31.03
N LEU A 542 -17.37 15.20 31.36
CA LEU A 542 -17.74 16.29 30.47
C LEU A 542 -16.74 16.54 29.34
N GLU A 543 -15.47 16.16 29.52
CA GLU A 543 -14.47 16.13 28.44
C GLU A 543 -14.78 15.01 27.43
N LEU A 544 -15.15 13.83 27.91
CA LEU A 544 -15.50 12.67 27.07
C LEU A 544 -16.87 12.83 26.39
N ASN A 545 -17.84 13.49 27.04
CA ASN A 545 -19.22 13.60 26.57
C ASN A 545 -19.73 15.05 26.71
N SER A 546 -19.32 15.91 25.77
CA SER A 546 -19.59 17.36 25.79
C SER A 546 -21.07 17.77 25.56
N GLU A 547 -21.93 16.83 25.19
CA GLU A 547 -23.28 17.10 24.69
C GLU A 547 -24.36 17.22 25.78
N LEU A 548 -24.19 16.62 26.97
CA LEU A 548 -25.24 16.53 27.99
C LEU A 548 -25.30 17.76 28.92
N SER A 549 -26.37 18.56 28.81
CA SER A 549 -26.57 19.82 29.56
C SER A 549 -26.82 19.65 31.07
N GLU A 550 -27.30 18.50 31.53
CA GLU A 550 -27.68 18.27 32.94
C GLU A 550 -26.46 18.11 33.88
N TYR A 551 -25.33 17.60 33.39
CA TYR A 551 -24.13 17.36 34.21
C TYR A 551 -23.31 18.62 34.44
N TRP A 552 -23.35 19.57 33.49
CA TRP A 552 -22.78 20.90 33.68
C TRP A 552 -23.41 21.64 34.87
N TYR A 553 -24.68 21.37 35.19
CA TYR A 553 -25.35 21.92 36.36
C TYR A 553 -24.79 21.34 37.68
N TYR A 554 -24.65 20.01 37.78
CA TYR A 554 -24.06 19.36 38.95
C TYR A 554 -22.59 19.76 39.14
N PHE A 555 -21.82 19.84 38.04
CA PHE A 555 -20.44 20.32 38.04
C PHE A 555 -20.33 21.78 38.52
N SER A 556 -21.24 22.66 38.08
CA SER A 556 -21.31 24.04 38.56
C SER A 556 -21.55 24.13 40.07
N ILE A 557 -22.51 23.36 40.60
CA ILE A 557 -22.79 23.38 42.05
C ILE A 557 -21.62 22.80 42.85
N ALA A 558 -20.98 21.73 42.36
CA ALA A 558 -19.83 21.14 43.04
C ALA A 558 -18.68 22.16 43.13
N ASN A 559 -18.34 22.83 42.03
CA ASN A 559 -17.32 23.89 42.02
C ASN A 559 -17.70 25.08 42.92
N LYS A 560 -18.98 25.48 42.94
CA LYS A 560 -19.48 26.51 43.86
C LYS A 560 -19.25 26.15 45.32
N LYS A 561 -19.47 24.89 45.70
CA LYS A 561 -19.27 24.39 47.06
C LYS A 561 -17.79 24.33 47.45
N LEU A 562 -16.90 24.12 46.48
CA LEU A 562 -15.45 24.21 46.66
C LEU A 562 -14.89 25.65 46.62
N GLY A 563 -15.73 26.67 46.38
CA GLY A 563 -15.29 28.06 46.26
C GLY A 563 -14.65 28.43 44.91
N ARG A 564 -14.69 27.52 43.93
CA ARG A 564 -14.20 27.71 42.56
C ARG A 564 -15.25 28.44 41.72
N PHE A 565 -15.44 29.73 42.01
CA PHE A 565 -16.55 30.51 41.44
C PHE A 565 -16.43 30.74 39.94
N SER A 566 -15.21 30.92 39.42
CA SER A 566 -14.93 31.10 37.98
C SER A 566 -15.39 29.90 37.15
N GLU A 567 -14.98 28.69 37.53
CA GLU A 567 -15.34 27.45 36.85
C GLU A 567 -16.84 27.16 37.00
N ALA A 568 -17.40 27.45 38.17
CA ALA A 568 -18.83 27.30 38.42
C ALA A 568 -19.69 28.20 37.51
N ILE A 569 -19.27 29.45 37.27
CA ILE A 569 -19.96 30.39 36.38
C ILE A 569 -19.88 29.91 34.94
N SER A 570 -18.69 29.58 34.44
CA SER A 570 -18.51 29.07 33.08
C SER A 570 -19.39 27.83 32.81
N ALA A 571 -19.43 26.90 33.77
CA ALA A 571 -20.28 25.73 33.69
C ALA A 571 -21.78 26.08 33.66
N SER A 572 -22.22 27.03 34.51
CA SER A 572 -23.63 27.44 34.59
C SER A 572 -24.09 28.26 33.38
N GLU A 573 -23.21 29.06 32.77
CA GLU A 573 -23.44 29.75 31.50
C GLU A 573 -23.64 28.76 30.34
N LYS A 574 -22.82 27.70 30.27
CA LYS A 574 -23.01 26.62 29.29
C LYS A 574 -24.39 25.96 29.42
N VAL A 575 -24.87 25.74 30.65
CA VAL A 575 -26.23 25.25 30.89
C VAL A 575 -27.27 26.28 30.43
N ALA A 576 -27.07 27.58 30.71
CA ALA A 576 -28.01 28.63 30.33
C ALA A 576 -28.13 28.82 28.81
N ILE A 577 -27.07 28.57 28.04
CA ILE A 577 -27.11 28.59 26.57
C ILE A 577 -27.96 27.44 26.03
N LYS A 578 -27.76 26.22 26.56
CA LYS A 578 -28.49 25.01 26.08
C LYS A 578 -29.92 24.92 26.63
N GLN A 579 -30.14 25.37 27.86
CA GLN A 579 -31.42 25.33 28.57
C GLN A 579 -31.76 26.72 29.14
N PRO A 580 -32.16 27.69 28.30
CA PRO A 580 -32.39 29.07 28.72
C PRO A 580 -33.52 29.22 29.75
N ASN A 581 -34.44 28.25 29.84
CA ASN A 581 -35.59 28.28 30.76
C ASN A 581 -35.39 27.42 32.03
N ASN A 582 -34.17 26.92 32.30
CA ASN A 582 -33.91 26.12 33.50
C ASN A 582 -33.77 27.02 34.74
N ILE A 583 -34.88 27.17 35.49
CA ILE A 583 -34.97 28.01 36.69
C ILE A 583 -33.90 27.67 37.73
N ASN A 584 -33.66 26.37 37.98
CA ASN A 584 -32.69 25.92 38.97
C ASN A 584 -31.25 26.34 38.63
N ASN A 585 -30.90 26.30 37.34
CA ASN A 585 -29.60 26.79 36.86
C ASN A 585 -29.52 28.31 36.90
N LEU A 586 -30.56 29.04 36.46
CA LEU A 586 -30.56 30.51 36.47
C LEU A 586 -30.46 31.07 37.89
N VAL A 587 -31.13 30.45 38.87
CA VAL A 587 -30.98 30.79 40.30
C VAL A 587 -29.54 30.56 40.76
N ASN A 588 -28.92 29.44 40.37
CA ASN A 588 -27.53 29.15 40.70
C ASN A 588 -26.55 30.16 40.05
N LEU A 589 -26.76 30.51 38.79
CA LEU A 589 -25.96 31.49 38.04
C LEU A 589 -26.06 32.89 38.65
N SER A 590 -27.28 33.34 38.97
CA SER A 590 -27.51 34.63 39.65
C SER A 590 -26.79 34.69 41.00
N ASP A 591 -26.85 33.62 41.79
CA ASP A 591 -26.15 33.55 43.07
C ASP A 591 -24.61 33.50 42.90
N LEU A 592 -24.12 32.85 41.85
CA LEU A 592 -22.69 32.81 41.53
C LEU A 592 -22.13 34.19 41.14
N TYR A 593 -22.83 34.94 40.28
CA TYR A 593 -22.45 36.33 39.97
C TYR A 593 -22.48 37.21 41.22
N ARG A 594 -23.47 37.02 42.10
CA ARG A 594 -23.52 37.72 43.39
C ARG A 594 -22.30 37.38 44.27
N LEU A 595 -21.91 36.12 44.34
CA LEU A 595 -20.72 35.68 45.11
C LEU A 595 -19.42 36.24 44.55
N GLN A 596 -19.33 36.44 43.22
CA GLN A 596 -18.19 37.07 42.56
C GLN A 596 -18.25 38.62 42.53
N ARG A 597 -19.28 39.22 43.14
CA ARG A 597 -19.53 40.68 43.20
C ARG A 597 -19.91 41.31 41.85
N GLU A 598 -20.38 40.52 40.88
CA GLU A 598 -20.94 40.99 39.60
C GLU A 598 -22.44 41.32 39.75
N TYR A 599 -22.76 42.33 40.56
CA TYR A 599 -24.15 42.61 40.96
C TYR A 599 -25.10 42.96 39.80
N VAL A 600 -24.58 43.60 38.75
CA VAL A 600 -25.39 43.98 37.57
C VAL A 600 -25.90 42.74 36.84
N ARG A 601 -25.00 41.80 36.51
CA ARG A 601 -25.35 40.53 35.87
C ARG A 601 -26.19 39.64 36.77
N ALA A 602 -25.88 39.61 38.08
CA ALA A 602 -26.70 38.88 39.05
C ALA A 602 -28.16 39.35 39.04
N LYS A 603 -28.39 40.67 38.95
CA LYS A 603 -29.71 41.30 38.87
C LYS A 603 -30.43 40.95 37.56
N GLU A 604 -29.74 41.03 36.42
CA GLU A 604 -30.29 40.67 35.12
C GLU A 604 -30.78 39.21 35.08
N VAL A 605 -29.96 38.28 35.58
CA VAL A 605 -30.34 36.86 35.64
C VAL A 605 -31.47 36.63 36.64
N ALA A 606 -31.49 37.34 37.78
CA ALA A 606 -32.57 37.24 38.76
C ALA A 606 -33.93 37.74 38.20
N ILE A 607 -33.93 38.80 37.38
CA ILE A 607 -35.13 39.27 36.69
C ILE A 607 -35.66 38.19 35.74
N LYS A 608 -34.77 37.56 34.94
CA LYS A 608 -35.16 36.44 34.07
C LYS A 608 -35.77 35.26 34.84
N VAL A 609 -35.29 34.99 36.06
CA VAL A 609 -35.92 33.98 36.93
C VAL A 609 -37.34 34.39 37.33
N LEU A 610 -37.58 35.66 37.67
CA LEU A 610 -38.90 36.14 38.05
C LEU A 610 -39.88 36.26 36.87
N ASP A 611 -39.37 36.46 35.65
CA ASP A 611 -40.18 36.42 34.44
C ASP A 611 -40.72 34.99 34.18
N LEU A 612 -39.93 33.96 34.52
CA LEU A 612 -40.30 32.55 34.38
C LEU A 612 -41.08 32.00 35.59
N ASP A 613 -40.73 32.42 36.79
CA ASP A 613 -41.35 32.05 38.07
C ASP A 613 -41.47 33.27 39.00
N PRO A 614 -42.60 34.01 38.93
CA PRO A 614 -42.82 35.21 39.74
C PRO A 614 -42.85 34.95 41.25
N GLN A 615 -43.03 33.70 41.69
CA GLN A 615 -43.07 33.33 43.10
C GLN A 615 -41.71 32.88 43.64
N ASN A 616 -40.65 32.86 42.83
CA ASN A 616 -39.35 32.37 43.26
C ASN A 616 -38.69 33.21 44.38
N GLU A 617 -38.73 32.70 45.61
CA GLU A 617 -38.21 33.41 46.79
C GLU A 617 -36.69 33.65 46.74
N ASN A 618 -35.92 32.77 46.08
CA ASN A 618 -34.47 32.95 45.95
C ASN A 618 -34.12 34.16 45.06
N ALA A 619 -34.81 34.31 43.93
CA ALA A 619 -34.61 35.46 43.04
C ALA A 619 -35.06 36.78 43.69
N LYS A 620 -36.20 36.80 44.38
CA LYS A 620 -36.66 37.98 45.15
C LYS A 620 -35.64 38.40 46.22
N LYS A 621 -35.01 37.43 46.89
CA LYS A 621 -33.98 37.68 47.90
C LYS A 621 -32.72 38.32 47.30
N PHE A 622 -32.33 37.94 46.09
CA PHE A 622 -31.17 38.51 45.40
C PHE A 622 -31.39 39.93 44.85
N LEU A 623 -32.65 40.34 44.65
CA LEU A 623 -32.99 41.70 44.23
C LEU A 623 -33.18 42.70 45.40
N ARG A 624 -33.37 42.19 46.63
CA ARG A 624 -33.58 43.00 47.84
C ARG A 624 -32.30 43.39 48.59
N LYS A 625 -31.19 42.72 48.31
CA LYS A 625 -29.85 42.97 48.87
C LYS A 625 -28.93 43.45 47.76
#